data_AF-A0A4R4NVQ3-F1
#
_entry.id   AF-A0A4R4NVQ3-F1
#
_cell.length_a   1.000
_cell.length_b   1.000
_cell.length_c   1.000
_cell.angle_alpha   90.00
_cell.angle_beta   90.00
_cell.angle_gamma   90.00
#
_symmetry.space_group_name_H-M   'P 1'
#
loop_
_entity.id
_entity.type
_entity.pdbx_description
1 polymer ?
#
loop_
_entity_poly.entity_id
_entity_poly.type
_entity_poly.pdbx_seq_one_letter_code
_entity_poly.pdbx_strand_id
1 'polypeptide(L)'
;MAPESLNGLPVAALVVWALCAAGWAAVLVALRRGLRGPERGPALFAHVATPAGSVLLFSLIGFGSLYGTIALAAQWWALLAVTGLRPERLLATGGLGRLAAWAAVTAAFAYTAAGVVFRV
;
A
#
# COMPACT_ATOMS: atom_id res chain seq x y z
N MET A 1 28.10 -4.25 -8.57
CA MET A 1 27.66 -3.43 -7.42
C MET A 1 26.51 -2.58 -7.89
N ALA A 2 25.30 -2.78 -7.34
CA ALA A 2 24.21 -1.84 -7.57
C ALA A 2 24.52 -0.56 -6.76
N PRO A 3 24.24 0.64 -7.28
CA PRO A 3 24.53 1.87 -6.55
C PRO A 3 23.75 1.89 -5.23
N GLU A 4 24.41 2.24 -4.12
CA GLU A 4 23.76 2.39 -2.80
C GLU A 4 22.88 3.66 -2.75
N SER A 5 23.20 4.65 -3.59
CA SER A 5 22.44 5.88 -3.74
C SER A 5 22.30 6.30 -5.21
N LEU A 6 21.16 6.90 -5.54
CA LEU A 6 20.92 7.56 -6.81
C LEU A 6 20.54 9.01 -6.51
N ASN A 7 21.31 9.98 -7.01
CA ASN A 7 21.11 11.41 -6.75
C ASN A 7 20.98 11.77 -5.24
N GLY A 8 21.74 11.09 -4.38
CA GLY A 8 21.72 11.33 -2.92
C GLY A 8 20.56 10.67 -2.16
N LEU A 9 19.68 9.93 -2.85
CA LEU A 9 18.61 9.15 -2.22
C LEU A 9 19.02 7.67 -2.10
N PRO A 10 18.76 7.01 -0.94
CA PRO A 10 18.98 5.58 -0.80
C PRO A 10 18.16 4.79 -1.82
N VAL A 11 18.79 3.85 -2.53
CA VAL A 11 18.09 3.06 -3.56
C VAL A 11 16.92 2.25 -2.99
N ALA A 12 17.05 1.76 -1.76
CA ALA A 12 15.96 1.08 -1.05
C ALA A 12 14.72 1.98 -0.89
N ALA A 13 14.92 3.27 -0.58
CA ALA A 13 13.81 4.22 -0.47
C ALA A 13 13.12 4.44 -1.82
N LEU A 14 13.90 4.57 -2.91
CA LEU A 14 13.35 4.69 -4.26
C LEU A 14 12.53 3.46 -4.68
N VAL A 15 13.04 2.25 -4.37
CA VAL A 15 12.33 0.99 -4.64
C VAL A 15 11.02 0.92 -3.87
N VAL A 16 11.03 1.28 -2.59
CA VAL A 16 9.81 1.32 -1.76
C VAL A 16 8.78 2.31 -2.33
N TRP A 17 9.22 3.50 -2.74
CA TRP A 17 8.34 4.48 -3.38
C TRP A 17 7.74 3.95 -4.69
N ALA A 18 8.54 3.29 -5.53
CA ALA A 18 8.06 2.70 -6.77
C ALA A 18 7.04 1.57 -6.52
N LEU A 19 7.31 0.68 -5.56
CA LEU A 19 6.39 -0.39 -5.16
C LEU A 19 5.09 0.17 -4.58
N CYS A 20 5.18 1.26 -3.80
CA CYS A 20 4.04 1.96 -3.25
C CYS A 20 3.16 2.54 -4.38
N ALA A 21 3.76 3.30 -5.31
CA ALA A 21 3.05 3.88 -6.45
C ALA A 21 2.41 2.80 -7.36
N ALA A 22 3.13 1.70 -7.61
CA ALA A 22 2.63 0.59 -8.40
C ALA A 22 1.45 -0.12 -7.71
N GLY A 23 1.56 -0.41 -6.40
CA GLY A 23 0.48 -1.01 -5.61
C GLY A 23 -0.77 -0.13 -5.59
N TRP A 24 -0.60 1.18 -5.39
CA TRP A 24 -1.68 2.15 -5.44
C TRP A 24 -2.41 2.13 -6.79
N ALA A 25 -1.65 2.20 -7.89
CA ALA A 25 -2.20 2.23 -9.24
C ALA A 25 -2.93 0.92 -9.58
N ALA A 26 -2.35 -0.22 -9.18
CA ALA A 26 -2.95 -1.53 -9.39
C ALA A 26 -4.29 -1.67 -8.65
N VAL A 27 -4.37 -1.24 -7.39
CA VAL A 27 -5.63 -1.21 -6.63
C VAL A 27 -6.64 -0.26 -7.27
N LEU A 28 -6.20 0.93 -7.71
CA LEU A 28 -7.07 1.91 -8.38
C LEU A 28 -7.67 1.31 -9.67
N VAL A 29 -6.86 0.66 -10.49
CA VAL A 29 -7.31 0.00 -11.72
C VAL A 29 -8.29 -1.14 -11.40
N ALA A 30 -8.00 -1.96 -10.40
CA ALA A 30 -8.87 -3.05 -9.98
C ALA A 30 -10.23 -2.52 -9.47
N LEU A 31 -10.24 -1.51 -8.59
CA LEU A 31 -11.45 -0.84 -8.11
C LEU A 31 -12.26 -0.24 -9.26
N ARG A 32 -11.60 0.45 -10.21
CA ARG A 32 -12.27 1.04 -11.39
C ARG A 32 -13.00 0.00 -12.24
N ARG A 33 -12.48 -1.24 -12.29
CA ARG A 33 -13.03 -2.37 -13.05
C ARG A 33 -14.10 -3.16 -12.27
N GLY A 34 -13.93 -3.32 -10.95
CA GLY A 34 -14.77 -4.16 -10.11
C GLY A 34 -15.97 -3.45 -9.48
N LEU A 35 -15.80 -2.21 -9.02
CA LEU A 35 -16.87 -1.46 -8.34
C LEU A 35 -17.90 -0.91 -9.33
N ARG A 36 -19.17 -1.14 -9.01
CA ARG A 36 -20.34 -0.63 -9.74
C ARG A 36 -21.34 -0.04 -8.75
N GLY A 37 -22.19 0.87 -9.22
CA GLY A 37 -23.21 1.50 -8.41
C GLY A 37 -22.73 2.76 -7.66
N PRO A 38 -23.56 3.29 -6.74
CA PRO A 38 -23.37 4.61 -6.13
C PRO A 38 -22.08 4.72 -5.29
N GLU A 39 -21.64 3.62 -4.67
CA GLU A 39 -20.44 3.59 -3.82
C GLU A 39 -19.12 3.76 -4.59
N ARG A 40 -19.14 3.65 -5.93
CA ARG A 40 -17.93 3.70 -6.75
C ARG A 40 -17.19 5.04 -6.63
N GLY A 41 -17.91 6.15 -6.69
CA GLY A 41 -17.32 7.50 -6.63
C GLY A 41 -16.58 7.73 -5.30
N PRO A 42 -17.27 7.60 -4.15
CA PRO A 42 -16.66 7.74 -2.83
C PRO A 42 -15.47 6.80 -2.60
N ALA A 43 -15.57 5.54 -2.99
CA ALA A 43 -14.48 4.57 -2.81
C ALA A 43 -13.22 4.93 -3.63
N LEU A 44 -13.39 5.34 -4.89
CA LEU A 44 -12.28 5.78 -5.73
C LEU A 44 -11.66 7.07 -5.20
N PHE A 45 -12.48 8.02 -4.75
CA PHE A 45 -11.99 9.26 -4.16
C PHE A 45 -11.17 8.99 -2.89
N ALA A 46 -11.68 8.19 -1.97
CA ALA A 46 -10.98 7.83 -0.74
C ALA A 46 -9.62 7.16 -1.04
N HIS A 47 -9.58 6.23 -1.99
CA HIS A 47 -8.32 5.57 -2.42
C HIS A 47 -7.31 6.55 -3.04
N VAL A 48 -7.79 7.51 -3.85
CA VAL A 48 -6.92 8.55 -4.43
C VAL A 48 -6.42 9.55 -3.38
N ALA A 49 -7.23 9.86 -2.38
CA ALA A 49 -6.87 10.79 -1.30
C ALA A 49 -5.93 10.16 -0.26
N THR A 50 -5.94 8.82 -0.12
CA THR A 50 -5.18 8.08 0.90
C THR A 50 -3.68 8.43 0.93
N PRO A 51 -2.93 8.45 -0.19
CA PRO A 51 -1.50 8.78 -0.16
C PRO A 51 -1.22 10.17 0.41
N ALA A 52 -1.99 11.19 -0.03
CA ALA A 52 -1.83 12.56 0.45
C ALA A 52 -2.16 12.67 1.95
N GLY A 53 -3.26 12.03 2.37
CA GLY A 53 -3.64 11.98 3.79
C GLY A 53 -2.58 11.31 4.67
N SER A 54 -1.99 10.21 4.19
CA SER A 54 -0.90 9.53 4.92
C SER A 54 0.34 10.40 5.03
N VAL A 55 0.79 11.04 3.94
CA VAL A 55 1.96 11.94 3.97
C VAL A 55 1.72 13.07 4.99
N LEU A 56 0.57 13.73 4.91
CA LEU A 56 0.22 14.81 5.85
C LEU A 56 0.18 14.32 7.30
N LEU A 57 -0.42 13.15 7.56
CA LEU A 57 -0.46 12.56 8.89
C LEU A 57 0.95 12.33 9.44
N PHE A 58 1.83 11.69 8.67
CA PHE A 58 3.21 11.43 9.08
C PHE A 58 4.00 12.72 9.31
N SER A 59 3.76 13.76 8.50
CA SER A 59 4.33 15.10 8.73
C SER A 59 3.85 15.72 10.03
N LEU A 60 2.57 15.58 10.38
CA LEU A 60 1.99 16.14 11.61
C LEU A 60 2.53 15.47 12.88
N ILE A 61 2.73 14.14 12.86
CA ILE A 61 3.23 13.40 14.02
C ILE A 61 4.77 13.38 14.12
N GLY A 62 5.47 14.09 13.22
CA GLY A 62 6.93 14.20 13.22
C GLY A 62 7.66 12.89 12.92
N PHE A 63 7.02 11.95 12.22
CA PHE A 63 7.59 10.65 11.91
C PHE A 63 8.03 10.59 10.44
N GLY A 64 9.13 9.88 10.16
CA GLY A 64 9.65 9.74 8.80
C GLY A 64 8.63 9.05 7.88
N SER A 65 8.39 9.62 6.70
CA SER A 65 7.40 9.10 5.74
C SER A 65 7.72 7.67 5.26
N LEU A 66 8.98 7.23 5.36
CA LEU A 66 9.44 5.93 4.88
C LEU A 66 8.69 4.76 5.51
N TYR A 67 8.48 4.75 6.83
CA TYR A 67 7.71 3.70 7.50
C TYR A 67 6.26 3.68 7.01
N GLY A 68 5.67 4.86 6.80
CA GLY A 68 4.35 5.02 6.21
C GLY A 68 4.28 4.46 4.78
N THR A 69 5.27 4.77 3.96
CA THR A 69 5.36 4.28 2.57
C THR A 69 5.51 2.76 2.51
N ILE A 70 6.32 2.16 3.40
CA ILE A 70 6.44 0.70 3.53
C ILE A 70 5.08 0.08 3.88
N ALA A 71 4.40 0.63 4.90
CA ALA A 71 3.10 0.13 5.34
C ALA A 71 2.02 0.26 4.25
N LEU A 72 1.98 1.37 3.51
CA LEU A 72 1.04 1.57 2.40
C LEU A 72 1.29 0.60 1.24
N ALA A 73 2.55 0.45 0.84
CA ALA A 73 2.92 -0.52 -0.19
C ALA A 73 2.48 -1.93 0.22
N ALA A 74 2.81 -2.34 1.44
CA ALA A 74 2.42 -3.64 1.99
C ALA A 74 0.89 -3.83 1.96
N GLN A 75 0.12 -2.82 2.41
CA GLN A 75 -1.35 -2.89 2.45
C GLN A 75 -1.97 -3.10 1.06
N TRP A 76 -1.51 -2.38 0.04
CA TRP A 76 -2.08 -2.49 -1.30
C TRP A 76 -1.73 -3.81 -1.99
N TRP A 77 -0.49 -4.27 -1.87
CA TRP A 77 -0.10 -5.58 -2.41
C TRP A 77 -0.77 -6.73 -1.66
N ALA A 78 -0.89 -6.65 -0.34
CA ALA A 78 -1.63 -7.63 0.46
C ALA A 78 -3.11 -7.66 0.08
N LEU A 79 -3.73 -6.48 -0.14
CA LEU A 79 -5.12 -6.38 -0.56
C LEU A 79 -5.34 -7.13 -1.89
N LEU A 80 -4.48 -6.88 -2.88
CA LEU A 80 -4.54 -7.56 -4.18
C LEU A 80 -4.33 -9.07 -4.05
N ALA A 81 -3.35 -9.50 -3.24
CA ALA A 81 -3.05 -10.91 -3.02
C ALA A 81 -4.23 -11.66 -2.36
N VAL A 82 -4.77 -11.12 -1.26
CA VAL A 82 -5.83 -11.77 -0.47
C VAL A 82 -7.19 -11.72 -1.17
N THR A 83 -7.42 -10.73 -2.05
CA THR A 83 -8.70 -10.61 -2.77
C THR A 83 -8.65 -11.20 -4.19
N GLY A 84 -7.48 -11.60 -4.68
CA GLY A 84 -7.30 -12.10 -6.05
C GLY A 84 -7.56 -11.01 -7.09
N LEU A 85 -6.95 -9.84 -6.90
CA LEU A 85 -7.09 -8.65 -7.76
C LEU A 85 -8.51 -8.03 -7.79
N ARG A 86 -9.34 -8.33 -6.78
CA ARG A 86 -10.72 -7.86 -6.65
C ARG A 86 -10.93 -7.20 -5.29
N PRO A 87 -10.33 -6.03 -5.04
CA PRO A 87 -10.27 -5.40 -3.72
C PRO A 87 -11.64 -5.23 -3.05
N GLU A 88 -12.71 -5.06 -3.82
CA GLU A 88 -14.10 -5.01 -3.33
C GLU A 88 -14.53 -6.24 -2.52
N ARG A 89 -13.90 -7.40 -2.76
CA ARG A 89 -14.20 -8.65 -2.04
C ARG A 89 -13.83 -8.63 -0.57
N LEU A 90 -12.91 -7.74 -0.16
CA LEU A 90 -12.50 -7.63 1.23
C LEU A 90 -13.70 -7.32 2.14
N LEU A 91 -14.57 -6.41 1.72
CA LEU A 91 -15.75 -5.99 2.48
C LEU A 91 -17.04 -6.66 2.00
N ALA A 92 -17.24 -6.82 0.70
CA ALA A 92 -18.49 -7.36 0.15
C ALA A 92 -18.71 -8.85 0.47
N THR A 93 -17.63 -9.63 0.58
CA THR A 93 -17.70 -11.10 0.73
C THR A 93 -16.70 -11.66 1.75
N GLY A 94 -15.83 -10.80 2.31
CA GLY A 94 -14.61 -11.25 2.98
C GLY A 94 -14.80 -11.70 4.42
N GLY A 95 -15.79 -11.15 5.13
CA GLY A 95 -15.96 -11.38 6.56
C GLY A 95 -14.68 -11.10 7.38
N LEU A 96 -14.72 -11.44 8.66
CA LEU A 96 -13.58 -11.23 9.56
C LEU A 96 -12.35 -12.08 9.17
N GLY A 97 -12.56 -13.27 8.60
CA GLY A 97 -11.46 -14.16 8.18
C GLY A 97 -10.59 -13.57 7.09
N ARG A 98 -11.18 -12.97 6.05
CA ARG A 98 -10.41 -12.33 4.97
C ARG A 98 -9.76 -11.03 5.44
N LEU A 99 -10.40 -10.30 6.35
CA LEU A 99 -9.81 -9.12 6.98
C LEU A 99 -8.57 -9.51 7.81
N ALA A 100 -8.65 -10.57 8.61
CA ALA A 100 -7.53 -11.10 9.36
C ALA A 100 -6.40 -11.57 8.43
N ALA A 101 -6.74 -12.27 7.34
CA ALA A 101 -5.75 -12.68 6.34
C ALA A 101 -5.05 -11.47 5.69
N TRP A 102 -5.81 -10.43 5.32
CA TRP A 102 -5.24 -9.19 4.79
C TRP A 102 -4.32 -8.49 5.81
N ALA A 103 -4.74 -8.40 7.07
CA ALA A 103 -3.92 -7.82 8.14
C ALA A 103 -2.63 -8.62 8.36
N ALA A 104 -2.70 -9.95 8.40
CA ALA A 104 -1.56 -10.83 8.57
C ALA A 104 -0.56 -10.72 7.42
N VAL A 105 -1.04 -10.74 6.16
CA VAL A 105 -0.19 -10.60 4.98
C VAL A 105 0.43 -9.21 4.91
N THR A 106 -0.32 -8.17 5.28
CA THR A 106 0.19 -6.80 5.38
C THR A 106 1.33 -6.72 6.40
N ALA A 107 1.13 -7.27 7.60
CA ALA A 107 2.15 -7.27 8.66
C ALA A 107 3.41 -8.02 8.20
N ALA A 108 3.24 -9.19 7.55
CA ALA A 108 4.36 -9.95 7.01
C ALA A 108 5.14 -9.16 5.95
N PHE A 109 4.47 -8.55 4.97
CA PHE A 109 5.11 -7.73 3.94
C PHE A 109 5.79 -6.49 4.50
N ALA A 110 5.16 -5.80 5.46
CA ALA A 110 5.75 -4.64 6.10
C ALA A 110 6.99 -5.01 6.91
N TYR A 111 6.94 -6.10 7.68
CA TYR A 111 8.06 -6.59 8.47
C TYR A 111 9.24 -7.01 7.59
N THR A 112 8.98 -7.75 6.51
CA THR A 112 10.05 -8.17 5.59
C THR A 112 10.64 -6.98 4.84
N ALA A 113 9.82 -6.06 4.34
CA ALA A 113 10.29 -4.86 3.66
C ALA A 113 11.11 -3.96 4.59
N ALA A 114 10.65 -3.73 5.83
CA ALA A 114 11.44 -2.99 6.83
C ALA A 114 12.76 -3.71 7.14
N GLY A 115 12.72 -5.03 7.33
CA GLY A 115 13.91 -5.83 7.55
C GLY A 115 14.93 -5.72 6.41
N VAL A 116 14.48 -5.69 5.15
CA VAL A 116 15.36 -5.48 4.00
C VAL A 116 15.89 -4.05 3.97
N VAL A 117 15.03 -3.05 4.11
CA VAL A 117 15.39 -1.63 3.98
C VAL A 117 16.38 -1.18 5.06
N PHE A 118 16.26 -1.70 6.29
CA PHE A 118 17.09 -1.27 7.43
C PHE A 118 18.29 -2.18 7.72
N ARG A 119 18.43 -3.31 7.02
CA ARG A 119 19.61 -4.20 7.13
C ARG A 119 20.54 -4.14 5.93
N VAL A 120 20.13 -3.45 4.86
CA VAL A 120 20.96 -3.05 3.73
C VAL A 120 21.60 -1.71 4.05
#